data_AF-A0A227J1V3-F1
#
_entry.id   AF-A0A227J1V3-F1
#
_cell.length_a   1.000
_cell.length_b   1.000
_cell.length_c   1.000
_cell.angle_alpha   90.00
_cell.angle_beta   90.00
_cell.angle_gamma   90.00
#
_symmetry.space_group_name_H-M   'P 1'
#
loop_
_entity.id
_entity.type
_entity.pdbx_description
1 polymer ?
#
loop_
_entity_poly.entity_id
_entity_poly.type
_entity_poly.pdbx_seq_one_letter_code
_entity_poly.pdbx_strand_id
1 'polypeptide(L)'
;SRCATIIENNPNTRLVVSSACSGVTNILVELANGVQDQEHRAELLKNLAEIHDSILAQLEDATEASSEVYGILDTVTSLAEAASIQANTKL
;
A
#
# COMPACT_ATOMS: atom_id res chain seq x y z
N SER A 1 12.26 1.23 -13.17
CA SER A 1 13.67 0.84 -13.42
C SER A 1 14.70 1.88 -13.01
N ARG A 2 14.46 3.21 -13.11
CA ARG A 2 15.49 4.24 -12.83
C ARG A 2 16.18 4.18 -11.46
N CYS A 3 15.47 3.88 -10.38
CA CYS A 3 16.06 3.87 -9.03
C CYS A 3 17.04 2.71 -8.82
N ALA A 4 16.70 1.50 -9.30
CA ALA A 4 17.58 0.33 -9.22
C ALA A 4 18.89 0.57 -9.97
N THR A 5 18.83 1.14 -11.17
CA THR A 5 20.02 1.49 -11.96
C THR A 5 20.94 2.48 -11.24
N ILE A 6 20.39 3.44 -10.48
CA ILE A 6 21.22 4.38 -9.69
C ILE A 6 21.97 3.65 -8.58
N ILE A 7 21.32 2.68 -7.93
CA ILE A 7 21.91 1.87 -6.85
C ILE A 7 23.01 0.96 -7.40
N GLU A 8 22.73 0.24 -8.49
CA GLU A 8 23.67 -0.67 -9.17
C GLU A 8 24.95 0.06 -9.63
N ASN A 9 24.81 1.31 -10.05
CA ASN A 9 25.93 2.14 -10.52
C ASN A 9 26.87 2.63 -9.39
N ASN A 10 26.56 2.38 -8.12
CA ASN A 10 27.45 2.70 -7.00
C ASN A 10 27.70 1.46 -6.12
N PRO A 11 28.85 0.78 -6.28
CA PRO A 11 29.17 -0.45 -5.56
C PRO A 11 29.32 -0.26 -4.04
N ASN A 12 29.40 0.98 -3.54
CA ASN A 12 29.45 1.27 -2.11
C ASN A 12 28.05 1.33 -1.47
N THR A 13 26.96 1.29 -2.26
CA THR A 13 25.59 1.32 -1.73
C THR A 13 25.26 -0.03 -1.10
N ARG A 14 25.22 -0.08 0.23
CA ARG A 14 24.94 -1.30 1.01
C ARG A 14 23.59 -1.28 1.74
N LEU A 15 22.92 -0.15 1.74
CA LEU A 15 21.62 0.06 2.39
C LEU A 15 20.78 0.97 1.50
N VAL A 16 19.52 0.58 1.30
CA VAL A 16 18.53 1.37 0.58
C VAL A 16 17.36 1.59 1.52
N VAL A 17 16.93 2.84 1.65
CA VAL A 17 15.69 3.20 2.37
C VAL A 17 14.69 3.66 1.33
N SER A 18 13.49 3.08 1.34
CA SER A 18 12.40 3.47 0.45
C SER A 18 11.22 3.98 1.27
N SER A 19 10.55 5.00 0.74
CA SER A 19 9.21 5.38 1.20
C SER A 19 8.15 4.49 0.55
N ALA A 20 6.91 4.57 1.03
CA ALA A 20 5.77 3.93 0.40
C ALA A 20 5.54 4.48 -1.03
N CYS A 21 4.82 3.71 -1.85
CA CYS A 21 4.44 4.16 -3.19
C CYS A 21 3.64 5.46 -3.14
N SER A 22 3.76 6.28 -4.19
CA SER A 22 3.06 7.57 -4.27
C SER A 22 1.56 7.39 -4.00
N GLY A 23 1.01 8.21 -3.10
CA GLY A 23 -0.41 8.18 -2.73
C GLY A 23 -0.78 7.16 -1.64
N VAL A 24 0.03 6.12 -1.40
CA VAL A 24 -0.30 5.06 -0.42
C VAL A 24 -0.47 5.60 0.99
N THR A 25 0.48 6.42 1.48
CA THR A 25 0.41 6.94 2.85
C THR A 25 -0.86 7.77 3.09
N ASN A 26 -1.29 8.56 2.11
CA ASN A 26 -2.50 9.37 2.24
C ASN A 26 -3.76 8.50 2.34
N ILE A 27 -3.86 7.47 1.49
CA ILE A 27 -4.95 6.50 1.54
C ILE A 27 -4.99 5.81 2.90
N LEU A 28 -3.84 5.34 3.40
CA LEU A 28 -3.77 4.66 4.70
C LEU A 28 -4.16 5.57 5.88
N VAL A 29 -3.75 6.83 5.85
CA VAL A 29 -4.14 7.82 6.88
C VAL A 29 -5.66 8.04 6.86
N GLU A 30 -6.24 8.16 5.68
CA GLU A 30 -7.69 8.36 5.54
C GLU A 30 -8.48 7.14 6.04
N LEU A 31 -8.07 5.93 5.64
CA LEU A 31 -8.66 4.68 6.14
C LEU A 31 -8.56 4.57 7.67
N ALA A 32 -7.40 4.93 8.24
CA ALA A 32 -7.15 4.89 9.69
C ALA A 32 -8.00 5.91 10.47
N ASN A 33 -8.41 7.01 9.84
CA ASN A 33 -9.33 7.99 10.44
C ASN A 33 -10.79 7.49 10.51
N GLY A 34 -11.09 6.30 10.00
CA GLY A 34 -12.38 5.65 10.16
C GLY A 34 -13.44 6.12 9.17
N VAL A 35 -13.22 5.83 7.88
CA VAL A 35 -14.16 6.15 6.80
C VAL A 35 -15.48 5.40 6.98
N GLN A 36 -16.53 6.13 7.37
CA GLN A 36 -17.88 5.59 7.63
C GLN A 36 -18.55 5.09 6.35
N ASP A 37 -18.46 5.89 5.30
CA ASP A 37 -19.05 5.59 4.00
C ASP A 37 -18.41 4.32 3.42
N GLN A 38 -19.23 3.30 3.19
CA GLN A 38 -18.75 2.02 2.71
C GLN A 38 -18.27 2.08 1.26
N GLU A 39 -18.93 2.86 0.40
CA GLU A 39 -18.54 3.00 -1.01
C GLU A 39 -17.20 3.72 -1.10
N HIS A 40 -17.05 4.85 -0.39
CA HIS A 40 -15.79 5.59 -0.34
C HIS A 40 -14.64 4.75 0.23
N ARG A 41 -14.89 3.99 1.31
CA ARG A 41 -13.88 3.08 1.88
C ARG A 41 -13.48 2.00 0.86
N ALA A 42 -14.45 1.44 0.13
CA ALA A 42 -14.17 0.45 -0.91
C ALA A 42 -13.36 1.05 -2.07
N GLU A 43 -13.66 2.29 -2.48
CA GLU A 43 -12.89 3.02 -3.49
C GLU A 43 -11.43 3.24 -3.06
N LEU A 44 -11.20 3.66 -1.82
CA LEU A 44 -9.85 3.83 -1.26
C LEU A 44 -9.06 2.50 -1.26
N LEU A 45 -9.70 1.40 -0.82
CA LEU A 45 -9.08 0.07 -0.82
C LEU A 45 -8.79 -0.42 -2.24
N LYS A 46 -9.69 -0.16 -3.19
CA LYS A 46 -9.48 -0.47 -4.60
C LYS A 46 -8.31 0.32 -5.18
N ASN A 47 -8.24 1.62 -4.93
CA ASN A 47 -7.13 2.47 -5.37
C ASN A 47 -5.79 1.97 -4.80
N LEU A 48 -5.80 1.53 -3.54
CA LEU A 48 -4.62 0.94 -2.90
C LEU A 48 -4.18 -0.35 -3.60
N ALA A 49 -5.13 -1.25 -3.93
CA ALA A 49 -4.85 -2.47 -4.66
C ALA A 49 -4.31 -2.18 -6.08
N GLU A 50 -4.94 -1.27 -6.83
CA GLU A 50 -4.53 -0.90 -8.18
C GLU A 50 -3.08 -0.37 -8.23
N ILE A 51 -2.65 0.41 -7.24
CA ILE A 51 -1.25 0.86 -7.13
C ILE A 51 -0.32 -0.35 -7.07
N HIS A 52 -0.62 -1.34 -6.23
CA HIS A 52 0.25 -2.50 -6.05
C HIS A 52 0.16 -3.49 -7.23
N ASP A 53 -1.03 -3.71 -7.79
CA ASP A 53 -1.22 -4.51 -9.00
C ASP A 53 -0.41 -3.96 -10.17
N SER A 54 -0.36 -2.63 -10.33
CA SER A 54 0.44 -1.98 -11.39
C SER A 54 1.94 -2.23 -11.25
N ILE A 55 2.43 -2.45 -10.02
CA ILE A 55 3.84 -2.76 -9.73
C ILE A 55 4.10 -4.25 -9.95
N LEU A 56 3.22 -5.12 -9.41
CA LEU A 56 3.31 -6.57 -9.57
C LEU A 56 3.28 -6.98 -11.05
N ALA A 57 2.46 -6.31 -11.87
CA ALA A 57 2.38 -6.55 -13.31
C ALA A 57 3.68 -6.27 -14.08
N GLN A 58 4.65 -5.59 -13.47
CA GLN A 58 5.96 -5.32 -14.07
C GLN A 58 7.02 -6.37 -13.70
N LEU A 59 6.71 -7.31 -12.81
CA LEU A 59 7.60 -8.39 -12.42
C LEU A 59 7.50 -9.54 -13.43
N GLU A 60 8.64 -10.18 -13.72
CA GLU A 60 8.70 -11.37 -14.58
C GLU A 60 8.03 -12.58 -13.91
N ASP A 61 8.21 -12.72 -12.60
CA ASP A 61 7.45 -13.64 -11.75
C ASP A 61 6.96 -12.87 -10.52
N ALA A 62 5.65 -12.74 -10.39
CA ALA A 62 4.99 -12.02 -9.30
C ALA A 62 4.36 -12.96 -8.26
N THR A 63 4.48 -14.28 -8.39
CA THR A 63 3.63 -15.24 -7.65
C THR A 63 3.74 -15.07 -6.12
N GLU A 64 4.97 -15.13 -5.60
CA GLU A 64 5.24 -14.98 -4.17
C GLU A 64 4.91 -13.57 -3.68
N ALA A 65 5.38 -12.54 -4.40
CA ALA A 65 5.13 -11.14 -4.06
C ALA A 65 3.63 -10.81 -4.04
N SER A 66 2.85 -11.35 -4.97
CA SER A 66 1.40 -11.14 -5.03
C SER A 66 0.71 -11.77 -3.82
N SER A 67 1.09 -12.99 -3.44
CA SER A 67 0.56 -13.64 -2.24
C SER A 67 0.76 -12.79 -0.98
N GLU A 68 1.98 -12.27 -0.78
CA GLU A 68 2.29 -11.42 0.36
C GLU A 68 1.57 -10.06 0.30
N VAL A 69 1.53 -9.43 -0.86
CA VAL A 69 0.82 -8.15 -1.05
C VAL A 69 -0.67 -8.30 -0.77
N TYR A 70 -1.34 -9.32 -1.30
CA TYR A 70 -2.76 -9.54 -1.03
C TYR A 70 -3.04 -9.88 0.43
N GLY A 71 -2.17 -10.65 1.10
CA GLY A 71 -2.29 -10.89 2.54
C GLY A 71 -2.21 -9.60 3.37
N ILE A 72 -1.35 -8.66 2.98
CA ILE A 72 -1.28 -7.33 3.61
C ILE A 72 -2.53 -6.50 3.28
N LEU A 73 -3.03 -6.53 2.04
CA LEU A 73 -4.25 -5.82 1.64
C LEU A 73 -5.50 -6.32 2.38
N ASP A 74 -5.60 -7.63 2.61
CA ASP A 74 -6.66 -8.23 3.43
C ASP A 74 -6.60 -7.75 4.89
N THR A 75 -5.38 -7.65 5.42
CA THR A 75 -5.15 -7.10 6.77
C THR A 75 -5.54 -5.62 6.83
N VAL A 76 -5.13 -4.82 5.84
CA VAL A 76 -5.50 -3.39 5.75
C VAL A 76 -7.02 -3.23 5.62
N THR A 77 -7.69 -4.07 4.85
CA THR A 77 -9.15 -4.09 4.70
C THR A 77 -9.83 -4.33 6.05
N SER A 78 -9.39 -5.36 6.77
CA SER A 78 -9.93 -5.69 8.11
C SER A 78 -9.72 -4.54 9.11
N LEU A 79 -8.55 -3.88 9.07
CA LEU A 79 -8.25 -2.74 9.93
C LEU A 79 -9.07 -1.49 9.57
N ALA A 80 -9.29 -1.24 8.28
CA ALA A 80 -10.11 -0.12 7.81
C ALA A 80 -11.58 -0.28 8.21
N GLU A 81 -12.12 -1.51 8.16
CA GLU A 81 -13.45 -1.83 8.67
C GLU A 81 -13.54 -1.66 10.20
N ALA A 82 -12.53 -2.15 10.93
CA ALA A 82 -12.49 -1.96 12.38
C ALA A 82 -12.42 -0.47 12.76
N ALA A 83 -11.68 0.33 12.00
CA ALA A 83 -11.55 1.78 12.19
C ALA A 83 -12.85 2.53 11.85
N SER A 84 -13.62 2.08 10.86
CA SER A 84 -14.91 2.69 10.53
C SER A 84 -15.95 2.45 11.65
N ILE A 85 -15.92 1.31 12.33
CA ILE A 85 -16.84 1.05 13.45
C ILE A 85 -16.40 1.81 14.71
N GLN A 86 -15.10 1.92 14.95
CA GLN A 86 -14.51 2.52 16.16
C GLN A 86 -14.12 4.00 15.97
N ALA A 87 -14.70 4.70 14.98
CA ALA A 87 -14.26 6.04 14.59
C ALA A 87 -13.94 6.91 15.81
N ASN A 88 -12.66 7.22 15.93
CA ASN A 88 -12.06 7.78 17.13
C ASN A 88 -12.76 9.12 17.42
N THR A 89 -13.35 9.28 18.60
CA THR A 89 -13.92 10.57 19.08
C THR A 89 -12.83 11.60 19.39
N LYS A 90 -11.67 11.55 18.73
CA LYS A 90 -10.54 12.43 19.03
C LYS A 90 -9.77 12.82 17.77
N LEU A 91 -10.00 14.06 17.35
CA LEU A 91 -8.99 15.14 17.33
C LEU A 91 -9.71 16.48 17.49
#